data_AF-A0A449II21-F1
#
_entry.id   AF-A0A449II21-F1
#
_cell.length_a   1.000
_cell.length_b   1.000
_cell.length_c   1.000
_cell.angle_alpha   90.00
_cell.angle_beta   90.00
_cell.angle_gamma   90.00
#
_symmetry.space_group_name_H-M   'P 1'
#
loop_
_entity.id
_entity.type
_entity.pdbx_description
1 polymer ?
#
loop_
_entity_poly.entity_id
_entity_poly.type
_entity_poly.pdbx_seq_one_letter_code
_entity_poly.pdbx_strand_id
1 'polypeptide(L)' 'MMRADLDELMVVSCLCPGMKWSSSVTRPVLISREGNVLRLYWMPLLLWMDEYRAGIFIGELNRNGVASA' A
#
# COMPACT_ATOMS: atom_id res chain seq x y z
N MET A 1 15.06 12.10 9.57
CA MET A 1 15.27 11.86 8.13
C MET A 1 15.81 10.46 8.00
N MET A 2 14.96 9.47 7.72
CA MET A 2 15.36 8.08 7.71
C MET A 2 14.81 7.43 6.44
N ARG A 3 15.60 6.53 5.85
CA ARG A 3 15.36 5.76 4.61
C ARG A 3 14.09 4.89 4.59
N ALA A 4 13.20 5.03 5.56
CA ALA A 4 11.96 4.26 5.78
C ALA A 4 10.83 4.58 4.77
N ASP A 5 11.17 5.14 3.62
CA ASP A 5 10.23 5.27 2.50
C ASP A 5 10.60 4.29 1.39
N LEU A 6 11.90 3.98 1.21
CA LEU A 6 12.41 3.29 0.03
C LEU A 6 12.30 1.77 0.16
N ASP A 7 12.52 1.23 1.36
CA ASP A 7 12.41 -0.20 1.64
C ASP A 7 10.93 -0.63 1.59
N GLU A 8 10.05 0.21 2.14
CA GLU A 8 8.61 0.04 2.16
C GLU A 8 8.01 0.11 0.76
N LEU A 9 8.46 1.09 -0.04
CA LEU A 9 8.12 1.17 -1.46
C LEU A 9 8.60 -0.06 -2.23
N MET A 10 9.80 -0.55 -1.95
CA MET A 10 10.34 -1.74 -2.61
C MET A 10 9.49 -2.98 -2.30
N VAL A 11 9.20 -3.24 -1.02
CA VAL A 11 8.36 -4.36 -0.59
C VAL A 11 7.01 -4.35 -1.28
N VAL A 12 6.32 -3.21 -1.25
CA VAL A 12 4.98 -3.11 -1.81
C VAL A 12 4.99 -3.15 -3.34
N SER A 13 6.05 -2.65 -3.99
CA SER A 13 6.24 -2.80 -5.43
C SER A 13 6.50 -4.25 -5.84
N CYS A 14 7.16 -5.05 -4.98
CA CYS A 14 7.34 -6.49 -5.22
C CYS A 14 6.06 -7.29 -4.99
N LEU A 15 5.26 -6.95 -3.98
CA LEU A 15 4.00 -7.62 -3.66
C LEU A 15 2.86 -7.23 -4.61
N CYS A 16 2.91 -6.05 -5.20
CA CYS A 16 1.87 -5.52 -6.07
C CYS A 16 2.49 -4.83 -7.30
N PRO A 17 3.20 -5.58 -8.17
CA PRO A 17 3.93 -5.01 -9.31
C PRO A 17 3.03 -4.33 -10.35
N GLY A 18 1.75 -4.70 -10.40
CA GLY A 18 0.76 -4.04 -11.24
C GLY A 18 0.35 -2.64 -10.77
N MET A 19 0.71 -2.23 -9.56
CA MET A 19 0.37 -0.93 -8.97
C MET A 19 1.63 -0.07 -8.79
N LYS A 20 1.56 1.19 -9.19
CA LYS A 20 2.68 2.13 -9.01
C LYS A 20 2.53 2.91 -7.73
N TRP A 21 3.43 2.67 -6.77
CA TRP A 21 3.39 3.26 -5.43
C TRP A 21 4.26 4.51 -5.28
N SER A 22 3.87 5.39 -4.38
CA SER A 22 4.63 6.57 -3.97
C SER A 22 4.43 6.83 -2.48
N SER A 23 5.46 7.27 -1.77
CA SER A 23 5.35 7.60 -0.34
C SER A 23 4.72 8.97 -0.15
N SER A 24 3.93 9.12 0.92
CA SER A 24 3.48 10.43 1.36
C SER A 24 4.50 11.05 2.31
N VAL A 25 4.89 12.29 2.03
CA VAL A 25 5.86 13.02 2.87
C VAL A 25 5.26 13.42 4.23
N THR A 26 3.92 13.51 4.32
CA THR A 26 3.22 14.06 5.49
C THR A 26 2.54 13.01 6.34
N ARG A 27 2.36 11.78 5.83
CA ARG A 27 1.64 10.70 6.51
C ARG A 27 2.35 9.38 6.25
N PRO A 28 2.34 8.43 7.21
CA PRO A 28 2.95 7.11 7.03
C PRO A 28 2.05 6.21 6.16
N VAL A 29 1.91 6.59 4.89
CA VAL A 29 1.08 5.90 3.90
C VAL A 29 1.79 5.86 2.54
N LEU A 30 1.54 4.79 1.81
CA LEU A 30 1.88 4.65 0.40
C LEU A 30 0.60 4.86 -0.42
N ILE A 31 0.73 5.58 -1.52
CA ILE A 31 -0.37 5.94 -2.41
C ILE A 31 -0.06 5.33 -3.78
N SER A 32 -0.99 4.54 -4.30
CA SER A 32 -0.93 4.00 -5.64
C SER A 32 -1.44 5.03 -6.65
N ARG A 33 -0.95 4.97 -7.90
CA ARG A 33 -1.41 5.84 -8.99
C ARG A 33 -2.92 5.69 -9.27
N GLU A 34 -3.45 4.51 -8.98
CA GLU A 34 -4.87 4.15 -9.11
C GLU A 34 -5.73 4.73 -7.97
N GLY A 35 -5.13 5.45 -7.03
CA GLY A 35 -5.82 6.09 -5.91
C GLY A 35 -5.92 5.21 -4.66
N ASN A 36 -5.31 4.03 -4.65
CA ASN A 36 -5.31 3.17 -3.45
C ASN A 36 -4.36 3.74 -2.41
N VAL A 37 -4.79 3.75 -1.15
CA VAL A 37 -3.97 4.14 -0.01
C VAL A 37 -3.68 2.92 0.83
N LEU A 38 -2.40 2.70 1.12
CA LEU A 38 -1.91 1.69 2.02
C LEU A 38 -1.22 2.36 3.21
N ARG A 39 -1.76 2.17 4.42
CA ARG A 39 -1.11 2.68 5.63
C ARG A 39 0.02 1.73 6.03
N LEU A 40 1.19 2.27 6.39
CA LEU A 40 2.40 1.46 6.66
C LEU A 40 2.21 0.43 7.77
N TYR A 41 1.32 0.65 8.73
CA TYR A 41 1.05 -0.34 9.79
C TYR A 41 0.44 -1.65 9.27
N TRP A 42 -0.10 -1.68 8.04
CA TRP A 42 -0.57 -2.91 7.40
C TRP A 42 0.55 -3.73 6.74
N MET A 43 1.76 -3.18 6.61
CA MET A 43 2.88 -3.88 5.97
C MET A 43 3.23 -5.23 6.60
N PRO A 44 3.26 -5.40 7.93
CA PRO A 44 3.53 -6.71 8.52
C PRO A 44 2.55 -7.78 8.05
N LEU A 45 1.28 -7.42 7.84
CA LEU A 45 0.27 -8.36 7.34
C LEU A 45 0.47 -8.66 5.84
N LEU A 46 0.81 -7.65 5.05
CA LEU A 46 1.11 -7.81 3.62
C LEU A 46 2.30 -8.72 3.35
N LEU A 47 3.34 -8.67 4.20
CA LEU A 47 4.52 -9.54 4.09
C LEU A 47 4.18 -11.03 4.25
N TRP A 48 3.01 -11.36 4.78
CA TRP A 48 2.54 -12.75 4.98
C TRP A 48 1.62 -13.20 3.84
N MET A 49 1.39 -12.35 2.84
CA MET A 49 0.49 -12.60 1.72
C MET A 49 1.28 -12.80 0.42
N ASP A 50 0.74 -13.63 -0.47
CA ASP A 50 1.15 -13.64 -1.87
C ASP A 50 0.60 -12.42 -2.63
N GLU A 51 1.13 -12.18 -3.84
CA GLU A 51 0.77 -11.04 -4.70
C GLU A 51 -0.74 -10.94 -4.96
N TYR A 52 -1.41 -12.06 -5.20
CA TYR A 52 -2.84 -12.07 -5.50
C TYR A 52 -3.67 -11.67 -4.28
N ARG A 53 -3.34 -12.23 -3.10
CA ARG A 53 -4.00 -11.87 -1.84
C ARG A 53 -3.72 -10.43 -1.41
N ALA A 54 -2.49 -9.95 -1.60
CA ALA A 54 -2.10 -8.58 -1.31
C ALA A 54 -2.93 -7.59 -2.14
N GLY A 55 -3.10 -7.86 -3.44
CA GLY A 55 -3.93 -7.05 -4.33
C GLY A 55 -5.40 -6.98 -3.88
N ILE A 56 -6.00 -8.12 -3.53
CA ILE A 56 -7.38 -8.16 -3.00
C ILE A 56 -7.49 -7.37 -1.69
N PHE A 57 -6.57 -7.60 -0.76
CA PHE A 57 -6.57 -6.96 0.54
C PHE A 57 -6.52 -5.42 0.41
N ILE A 58 -5.63 -4.90 -0.42
CA ILE A 58 -5.51 -3.47 -0.70
C ILE A 58 -6.79 -2.93 -1.36
N GLY A 59 -7.38 -3.67 -2.28
CA GLY A 59 -8.64 -3.32 -2.92
C GLY A 59 -9.79 -3.19 -1.90
N GLU A 60 -9.93 -4.16 -1.00
CA GLU A 60 -10.96 -4.15 0.05
C GLU A 60 -10.74 -3.03 1.09
N LEU A 61 -9.48 -2.74 1.45
CA LEU A 61 -9.14 -1.60 2.30
C LEU A 61 -9.62 -0.27 1.72
N ASN A 62 -9.56 -0.11 0.40
CA ASN A 62 -9.90 1.13 -0.30
C ASN A 62 -11.36 1.18 -0.75
N ARG A 63 -12.02 0.04 -0.98
CA ARG A 63 -13.47 -0.05 -1.24
C ARG A 63 -14.30 0.41 -0.04
N ASN A 64 -13.90 0.05 1.18
CA ASN A 64 -14.58 0.47 2.40
C ASN A 64 -14.40 1.96 2.73
N GLY A 65 -13.50 2.66 2.03
CA GLY A 65 -13.36 4.13 2.09
C GLY A 65 -14.35 4.88 1.19
N VAL A 66 -15.12 4.17 0.35
CA VAL A 66 -16.22 4.71 -0.48
C VAL A 66 -17.57 4.47 0.21
N ALA A 67 -17.60 4.54 1.54
CA ALA A 67 -18.82 4.85 2.25
C ALA A 67 -18.81 6.36 2.50
N SER A 68 -19.85 7.04 1.99
CA SER A 68 -20.13 8.48 2.09
C SER A 68 -19.61 9.36 0.94
N ALA A 69 -20.36 9.35 -0.17
CA ALA A 69 -20.95 10.55 -0.73
C ALA A 69 -22.33 10.20 -1.32
#